data_AF-A0A841CN89-F1
#
_entry.id   AF-A0A841CN89-F1
#
_cell.length_a   1.000
_cell.length_b   1.000
_cell.length_c   1.000
_cell.angle_alpha   90.00
_cell.angle_beta   90.00
_cell.angle_gamma   90.00
#
_symmetry.space_group_name_H-M   'P 1'
#
loop_
_entity.id
_entity.type
_entity.pdbx_description
1 polymer ?
#
loop_
_entity_poly.entity_id
_entity_poly.type
_entity_poly.pdbx_seq_one_letter_code
_entity_poly.pdbx_strand_id
1 'polypeptide(L)'
;MTKPLDRRSMLRVSALTGLVGAAGVGTVAPALADPRRPDGAGPDGNSPDGTGRDGTGTNRLRRIPGLWEATLVIQEQQRRELALWNLSEDGMFLHTGDNGGTGFGRWERSGLSTFTVTFREFVLTAEGALEGQLRIRETCTFTGADTIEVSSVARFFTPEGSLLGTFHATGTGSRVND
;
A
#
# COMPACT_ATOMS: atom_id res chain seq x y z
N MET A 1 -38.39 24.66 11.71
CA MET A 1 -38.92 23.33 12.07
C MET A 1 -38.20 22.29 11.21
N THR A 2 -37.14 21.69 11.74
CA THR A 2 -36.31 20.70 11.05
C THR A 2 -36.94 19.32 11.21
N LYS A 3 -37.23 18.66 10.07
CA LYS A 3 -37.73 17.29 10.01
C LYS A 3 -36.64 16.33 10.53
N PRO A 4 -36.96 15.39 11.43
CA PRO A 4 -35.99 14.38 11.82
C PRO A 4 -35.76 13.42 10.64
N LEU A 5 -34.50 13.23 10.28
CA LEU A 5 -34.08 12.29 9.23
C LEU A 5 -34.33 10.85 9.68
N ASP A 6 -34.89 10.07 8.76
CA ASP A 6 -35.32 8.69 8.92
C ASP A 6 -34.11 7.75 9.14
N ARG A 7 -34.16 6.97 10.23
CA ARG A 7 -33.14 5.97 10.60
C ARG A 7 -32.95 4.87 9.56
N ARG A 8 -33.89 4.68 8.62
CA ARG A 8 -33.79 3.64 7.58
C ARG A 8 -32.90 4.02 6.40
N SER A 9 -32.56 5.30 6.23
CA SER A 9 -31.60 5.73 5.20
C SER A 9 -30.13 5.55 5.62
N MET A 10 -29.85 5.25 6.89
CA MET A 10 -28.48 5.03 7.40
C MET A 10 -27.90 3.65 7.04
N LEU A 11 -28.72 2.70 6.59
CA LEU A 11 -28.31 1.31 6.32
C LEU A 11 -27.67 1.09 4.93
N ARG A 12 -27.55 2.14 4.10
CA ARG A 12 -26.84 2.06 2.79
C ARG A 12 -25.54 2.85 2.73
N VAL A 13 -25.15 3.49 3.84
CA VAL A 13 -23.89 4.25 3.95
C VAL A 13 -22.88 3.52 4.85
N SER A 14 -23.26 2.39 5.45
CA SER A 14 -22.40 1.61 6.36
C SER A 14 -21.42 0.64 5.68
N ALA A 15 -21.34 0.61 4.35
CA ALA A 15 -20.43 -0.30 3.62
C ALA A 15 -19.09 0.35 3.20
N LEU A 16 -18.92 1.67 3.38
CA LEU A 16 -17.69 2.38 3.02
C LEU A 16 -16.93 3.00 4.20
N THR A 17 -17.54 3.16 5.38
CA THR A 17 -16.89 3.74 6.59
C THR A 17 -17.30 3.05 7.89
N GLY A 18 -17.64 1.76 7.84
CA GLY A 18 -18.04 0.99 9.00
C GLY A 18 -16.88 0.51 9.89
N LEU A 19 -16.05 1.39 10.46
CA LEU A 19 -15.38 1.25 11.79
C LEU A 19 -14.35 2.36 12.10
N VAL A 20 -14.78 3.60 12.33
CA VAL A 20 -13.97 4.57 13.14
C VAL A 20 -14.76 5.12 14.35
N GLY A 21 -16.01 4.70 14.52
CA GLY A 21 -16.77 4.95 15.75
C GLY A 21 -16.70 3.74 16.68
N ALA A 22 -15.97 3.87 17.79
CA ALA A 22 -15.90 2.96 18.94
C ALA A 22 -14.81 1.87 18.94
N ALA A 23 -13.56 2.24 19.26
CA ALA A 23 -12.65 1.42 20.05
C ALA A 23 -11.61 2.31 20.74
N GLY A 24 -11.43 2.09 22.05
CA GLY A 24 -10.58 2.90 22.92
C GLY A 24 -9.09 2.81 22.58
N VAL A 25 -8.40 3.91 22.82
CA VAL A 25 -6.95 4.07 22.71
C VAL A 25 -6.27 3.20 23.78
N GLY A 26 -5.76 2.04 23.39
CA GLY A 26 -4.86 1.22 24.19
C GLY A 26 -3.41 1.50 23.80
N THR A 27 -2.71 2.26 24.64
CA THR A 27 -1.28 2.58 24.48
C THR A 27 -0.42 1.36 24.77
N VAL A 28 0.39 0.91 23.81
CA VAL A 28 1.48 -0.07 24.06
C VAL A 28 2.81 0.60 23.73
N ALA A 29 3.65 0.76 24.75
CA ALA A 29 5.00 1.31 24.64
C ALA A 29 5.98 0.28 24.05
N PRO A 30 7.00 0.69 23.27
CA PRO A 30 8.05 -0.23 22.83
C PRO A 30 9.09 -0.46 23.93
N ALA A 31 9.50 -1.72 24.08
CA ALA A 31 10.55 -2.18 24.98
C ALA A 31 11.93 -1.69 24.52
N LEU A 32 12.74 -1.24 25.49
CA LEU A 32 14.16 -0.95 25.37
C LEU A 32 14.93 -2.20 24.92
N ALA A 33 15.79 -2.04 23.91
CA ALA A 33 16.86 -3.00 23.61
C ALA A 33 18.21 -2.46 24.11
N ASP A 34 18.92 -3.34 24.83
CA ASP A 34 20.22 -3.19 25.50
C ASP A 34 21.39 -3.15 24.50
N PRO A 35 22.32 -2.17 24.56
CA PRO A 35 23.49 -2.16 23.69
C PRO A 35 24.77 -2.54 24.46
N ARG A 36 25.22 -3.79 24.34
CA ARG A 36 26.62 -4.16 24.66
C ARG A 36 27.14 -5.30 23.79
N ARG A 37 28.07 -5.00 22.87
CA ARG A 37 29.47 -5.49 22.93
C ARG A 37 30.35 -4.94 21.77
N PRO A 38 31.69 -5.00 21.92
CA PRO A 38 32.64 -4.08 21.29
C PRO A 38 33.56 -4.72 20.22
N ASP A 39 34.29 -3.82 19.55
CA ASP A 39 35.63 -3.87 18.94
C ASP A 39 36.03 -4.95 17.91
N GLY A 40 36.59 -4.48 16.79
CA GLY A 40 37.40 -5.28 15.86
C GLY A 40 37.86 -4.48 14.64
N ALA A 41 39.08 -3.94 14.71
CA ALA A 41 39.75 -3.18 13.66
C ALA A 41 40.35 -4.07 12.54
N GLY A 42 40.51 -3.49 11.34
CA GLY A 42 41.43 -3.97 10.31
C GLY A 42 41.13 -3.41 8.91
N PRO A 43 42.01 -2.60 8.30
CA PRO A 43 42.05 -2.38 6.85
C PRO A 43 42.69 -3.60 6.17
N ASP A 44 42.49 -3.84 4.87
CA ASP A 44 43.55 -3.72 3.86
C ASP A 44 42.98 -4.11 2.48
N GLY A 45 43.52 -3.48 1.44
CA GLY A 45 42.95 -3.44 0.10
C GLY A 45 43.13 -4.68 -0.78
N ASN A 46 42.32 -4.71 -1.84
CA ASN A 46 42.68 -5.06 -3.21
C ASN A 46 41.39 -5.08 -4.04
N SER A 47 41.26 -4.18 -5.01
CA SER A 47 40.34 -4.38 -6.14
C SER A 47 41.17 -4.27 -7.42
N PRO A 48 41.53 -5.40 -8.04
CA PRO A 48 42.06 -5.38 -9.39
C PRO A 48 40.92 -5.13 -10.38
N ASP A 49 41.18 -4.24 -11.33
CA ASP A 49 40.42 -4.03 -12.55
C ASP A 49 40.17 -5.37 -13.24
N GLY A 50 38.91 -5.80 -13.21
CA GLY A 50 38.40 -6.98 -13.87
C GLY A 50 37.50 -6.59 -15.04
N THR A 51 38.08 -6.13 -16.14
CA THR A 51 37.43 -6.21 -17.45
C THR A 51 37.28 -7.69 -17.81
N GLY A 52 36.07 -8.23 -17.63
CA GLY A 52 35.82 -9.65 -17.80
C GLY A 52 34.39 -9.97 -18.17
N ARG A 53 34.21 -10.24 -19.47
CA ARG A 53 33.24 -11.17 -20.06
C ARG A 53 31.75 -10.80 -20.00
N ASP A 54 31.25 -10.47 -21.19
CA ASP A 54 30.22 -11.22 -21.92
C ASP A 54 29.69 -12.47 -21.19
N GLY A 55 28.84 -12.23 -20.20
CA GLY A 55 27.86 -13.18 -19.74
C GLY A 55 26.62 -12.98 -20.60
N THR A 56 26.21 -14.03 -21.31
CA THR A 56 24.86 -14.19 -21.87
C THR A 56 23.81 -13.90 -20.79
N GLY A 57 23.46 -12.62 -20.64
CA GLY A 57 22.60 -12.15 -19.58
C GLY A 57 21.15 -12.50 -19.87
N THR A 58 20.68 -13.63 -19.36
CA THR A 58 19.26 -13.84 -19.06
C THR A 58 18.89 -12.95 -17.87
N ASN A 59 19.01 -11.63 -18.03
CA ASN A 59 18.62 -10.62 -17.03
C ASN A 59 17.55 -9.71 -17.63
N ARG A 60 16.38 -10.28 -17.95
CA ARG A 60 15.19 -9.50 -18.28
C ARG A 60 14.16 -9.59 -17.16
N LEU A 61 14.49 -9.08 -15.97
CA LEU A 61 13.46 -8.56 -15.05
C LEU A 61 12.97 -7.20 -15.56
N ARG A 62 12.28 -7.16 -16.71
CA ARG A 62 11.45 -6.02 -17.11
C ARG A 62 10.17 -6.62 -17.68
N ARG A 63 9.02 -6.49 -17.00
CA ARG A 63 8.26 -5.22 -16.96
C ARG A 63 7.49 -5.05 -15.64
N ILE A 64 7.47 -3.82 -15.09
CA ILE A 64 6.50 -3.38 -14.07
C ILE A 64 5.42 -2.45 -14.63
N PRO A 65 5.64 -1.62 -15.65
CA PRO A 65 4.53 -0.82 -16.16
C PRO A 65 3.41 -1.68 -16.74
N GLY A 66 2.16 -1.41 -16.39
CA GLY A 66 0.99 -2.14 -16.86
C GLY A 66 -0.21 -2.04 -15.94
N LEU A 67 -1.26 -2.74 -16.35
CA LEU A 67 -2.49 -2.90 -15.60
C LEU A 67 -2.44 -4.19 -14.78
N TRP A 68 -2.87 -4.12 -13.53
CA TRP A 68 -2.84 -5.22 -12.58
C TRP A 68 -4.16 -5.28 -11.83
N GLU A 69 -4.65 -6.47 -11.57
CA GLU A 69 -5.76 -6.73 -10.65
C GLU A 69 -5.18 -7.23 -9.32
N ALA A 70 -5.55 -6.59 -8.22
CA ALA A 70 -5.12 -6.95 -6.88
C ALA A 70 -6.32 -7.37 -6.02
N THR A 71 -6.11 -8.40 -5.19
CA THR A 71 -7.00 -8.78 -4.09
C THR A 71 -6.28 -8.50 -2.78
N LEU A 72 -6.82 -7.59 -1.98
CA LEU A 72 -6.32 -7.25 -0.65
C LEU A 72 -7.26 -7.79 0.43
N VAL A 73 -6.70 -8.12 1.59
CA VAL A 73 -7.42 -8.46 2.82
C VAL A 73 -7.01 -7.46 3.89
N ILE A 74 -7.95 -6.60 4.28
CA ILE A 74 -7.79 -5.62 5.36
C ILE A 74 -7.92 -6.36 6.68
N GLN A 75 -6.83 -6.45 7.43
CA GLN A 75 -6.70 -7.33 8.58
C GLN A 75 -7.65 -6.94 9.72
N GLU A 76 -7.78 -5.64 9.99
CA GLU A 76 -8.62 -5.15 11.08
C GLU A 76 -10.11 -5.40 10.85
N GLN A 77 -10.53 -5.51 9.59
CA GLN A 77 -11.93 -5.67 9.20
C GLN A 77 -12.26 -7.08 8.71
N GLN A 78 -11.24 -7.92 8.48
CA GLN A 78 -11.36 -9.20 7.76
C GLN A 78 -12.13 -9.03 6.44
N ARG A 79 -11.94 -7.86 5.80
CA ARG A 79 -12.63 -7.48 4.57
C ARG A 79 -11.71 -7.71 3.40
N ARG A 80 -12.26 -8.32 2.35
CA ARG A 80 -11.62 -8.42 1.05
C ARG A 80 -11.94 -7.18 0.21
N GLU A 81 -10.93 -6.69 -0.52
CA GLU A 81 -11.05 -5.60 -1.48
C GLU A 81 -10.42 -6.03 -2.82
N LEU A 82 -11.14 -5.79 -3.91
CA LEU A 82 -10.61 -5.92 -5.26
C LEU A 82 -10.19 -4.56 -5.78
N ALA A 83 -9.05 -4.49 -6.44
CA ALA A 83 -8.48 -3.25 -6.92
C ALA A 83 -7.89 -3.42 -8.32
N LEU A 84 -8.05 -2.39 -9.15
CA LEU A 84 -7.36 -2.26 -10.42
C LEU A 84 -6.26 -1.21 -10.28
N TRP A 85 -5.04 -1.60 -10.61
CA TRP A 85 -3.83 -0.79 -10.50
C TRP A 85 -3.22 -0.54 -11.86
N ASN A 86 -2.94 0.73 -12.17
CA ASN A 86 -2.12 1.10 -13.32
C ASN A 86 -0.78 1.63 -12.81
N LEU A 87 0.29 0.91 -13.17
CA LEU A 87 1.67 1.32 -12.94
C LEU A 87 2.20 1.84 -14.28
N SER A 88 2.51 3.12 -14.40
CA SER A 88 3.01 3.69 -15.65
C SER A 88 4.53 3.61 -15.75
N GLU A 89 5.08 3.81 -16.96
CA GLU A 89 6.54 3.77 -17.18
C GLU A 89 7.30 4.88 -16.46
N ASP A 90 6.68 6.05 -16.27
CA ASP A 90 7.26 7.22 -15.60
C ASP A 90 7.15 7.16 -14.06
N GLY A 91 6.69 6.02 -13.51
CA GLY A 91 6.58 5.79 -12.08
C GLY A 91 5.32 6.36 -11.43
N MET A 92 4.32 6.77 -12.21
CA MET A 92 3.00 7.12 -11.69
C MET A 92 2.18 5.86 -11.38
N PHE A 93 1.35 5.96 -10.36
CA PHE A 93 0.43 4.91 -9.95
C PHE A 93 -0.99 5.46 -9.89
N LEU A 94 -1.95 4.71 -10.44
CA LEU A 94 -3.38 4.95 -10.31
C LEU A 94 -4.07 3.70 -9.76
N HIS A 95 -5.06 3.91 -8.90
CA HIS A 95 -5.83 2.87 -8.22
C HIS A 95 -7.33 3.15 -8.38
N THR A 96 -8.11 2.10 -8.61
CA THR A 96 -9.55 2.09 -8.31
C THR A 96 -9.92 0.79 -7.60
N GLY A 97 -10.62 0.89 -6.47
CA GLY A 97 -11.14 -0.23 -5.70
C GLY A 97 -12.59 -0.56 -6.03
N ASP A 98 -13.03 -1.78 -5.74
CA ASP A 98 -14.44 -2.21 -5.82
C ASP A 98 -15.35 -1.52 -4.79
N ASN A 99 -14.74 -0.91 -3.78
CA ASN A 99 -15.36 0.02 -2.84
C ASN A 99 -15.65 1.40 -3.45
N GLY A 100 -15.24 1.67 -4.71
CA GLY A 100 -15.37 2.97 -5.36
C GLY A 100 -14.29 3.99 -4.96
N GLY A 101 -13.33 3.59 -4.11
CA GLY A 101 -12.15 4.37 -3.77
C GLY A 101 -11.27 4.55 -5.00
N THR A 102 -10.74 5.76 -5.18
CA THR A 102 -9.77 6.07 -6.24
C THR A 102 -8.56 6.74 -5.65
N GLY A 103 -7.38 6.30 -6.08
CA GLY A 103 -6.12 6.82 -5.56
C GLY A 103 -5.09 7.07 -6.65
N PHE A 104 -4.14 7.93 -6.34
CA PHE A 104 -2.99 8.17 -7.20
C PHE A 104 -1.73 8.41 -6.38
N GLY A 105 -0.58 8.10 -6.98
CA GLY A 105 0.70 8.20 -6.31
C GLY A 105 1.85 7.82 -7.22
N ARG A 106 2.84 7.19 -6.61
CA ARG A 106 4.04 6.72 -7.31
C ARG A 106 4.32 5.27 -6.99
N TRP A 107 4.93 4.59 -7.95
CA TRP A 107 5.60 3.32 -7.71
C TRP A 107 7.08 3.44 -8.03
N GLU A 108 7.88 2.65 -7.31
CA GLU A 108 9.32 2.59 -7.52
C GLU A 108 9.82 1.18 -7.26
N ARG A 109 10.70 0.69 -8.14
CA ARG A 109 11.36 -0.60 -7.91
C ARG A 109 12.37 -0.45 -6.77
N SER A 110 12.23 -1.27 -5.73
CA SER A 110 13.08 -1.24 -4.53
C SER A 110 14.12 -2.36 -4.51
N GLY A 111 14.01 -3.33 -5.43
CA GLY A 111 14.93 -4.46 -5.55
C GLY A 111 14.70 -5.26 -6.83
N LEU A 112 15.42 -6.38 -7.00
CA LEU A 112 15.24 -7.25 -8.17
C LEU A 112 13.84 -7.88 -8.19
N SER A 113 13.35 -8.32 -7.04
CA SER A 113 12.05 -8.97 -6.88
C SER A 113 11.02 -8.10 -6.15
N THR A 114 11.33 -6.83 -5.86
CA THR A 114 10.46 -5.98 -5.03
C THR A 114 10.24 -4.60 -5.62
N PHE A 115 9.08 -4.04 -5.33
CA PHE A 115 8.76 -2.63 -5.59
C PHE A 115 7.87 -2.08 -4.47
N THR A 116 7.79 -0.76 -4.40
CA THR A 116 6.95 -0.04 -3.45
C THR A 116 5.97 0.83 -4.21
N VAL A 117 4.72 0.84 -3.76
CA VAL A 117 3.72 1.83 -4.16
C VAL A 117 3.48 2.76 -2.99
N THR A 118 3.40 4.06 -3.24
CA THR A 118 3.00 5.05 -2.25
C THR A 118 1.98 5.98 -2.87
N PHE A 119 0.77 5.99 -2.34
CA PHE A 119 -0.35 6.72 -2.93
C PHE A 119 -1.29 7.30 -1.89
N ARG A 120 -2.17 8.16 -2.36
CA ARG A 120 -3.27 8.71 -1.58
C ARG A 120 -4.58 8.27 -2.19
N GLU A 121 -5.54 7.99 -1.33
CA GLU A 121 -6.92 7.75 -1.70
C GLU A 121 -7.81 8.73 -0.94
N PHE A 122 -8.80 9.29 -1.63
CA PHE A 122 -9.75 10.23 -1.04
C PHE A 122 -11.05 9.51 -0.72
N VAL A 123 -11.45 9.60 0.54
CA VAL A 123 -12.72 9.05 1.00
C VAL A 123 -13.76 10.15 0.89
N LEU A 124 -14.77 9.93 0.07
CA LEU A 124 -15.85 10.89 -0.18
C LEU A 124 -17.16 10.40 0.43
N THR A 125 -17.99 11.33 0.90
CA THR A 125 -19.37 11.03 1.26
C THR A 125 -20.20 10.74 0.01
N ALA A 126 -21.43 10.24 0.19
CA ALA A 126 -22.36 9.99 -0.92
C ALA A 126 -22.70 11.27 -1.72
N GLU A 127 -22.62 12.43 -1.09
CA GLU A 127 -22.82 13.76 -1.69
C GLU A 127 -21.54 14.31 -2.35
N GLY A 128 -20.43 13.57 -2.30
CA GLY A 128 -19.14 13.94 -2.87
C GLY A 128 -18.30 14.87 -1.99
N ALA A 129 -18.67 15.07 -0.72
CA ALA A 129 -17.86 15.84 0.21
C ALA A 129 -16.63 15.03 0.66
N LEU A 130 -15.50 15.69 0.88
CA LEU A 130 -14.30 15.02 1.39
C LEU A 130 -14.48 14.64 2.87
N GLU A 131 -14.48 13.35 3.16
CA GLU A 131 -14.55 12.80 4.53
C GLU A 131 -13.15 12.60 5.12
N GLY A 132 -12.16 12.30 4.28
CA GLY A 132 -10.78 12.15 4.71
C GLY A 132 -9.86 11.64 3.59
N GLN A 133 -8.62 11.36 3.95
CA GLN A 133 -7.64 10.78 3.02
C GLN A 133 -6.92 9.60 3.67
N LEU A 134 -6.75 8.53 2.89
CA LEU A 134 -5.80 7.47 3.21
C LEU A 134 -4.44 7.82 2.61
N ARG A 135 -3.38 7.61 3.38
CA ARG A 135 -1.99 7.60 2.90
C ARG A 135 -1.48 6.19 2.99
N ILE A 136 -1.20 5.60 1.85
CA ILE A 136 -0.98 4.16 1.72
C ILE A 136 0.44 3.93 1.22
N ARG A 137 1.11 2.95 1.85
CA ARG A 137 2.39 2.43 1.38
C ARG A 137 2.29 0.92 1.26
N GLU A 138 2.58 0.42 0.08
CA GLU A 138 2.56 -1.00 -0.24
C GLU A 138 3.97 -1.46 -0.59
N THR A 139 4.34 -2.63 -0.08
CA THR A 139 5.52 -3.36 -0.48
C THR A 139 5.06 -4.59 -1.26
N CYS A 140 5.47 -4.67 -2.51
CA CYS A 140 5.09 -5.74 -3.40
C CYS A 140 6.30 -6.61 -3.72
N THR A 141 6.11 -7.92 -3.72
CA THR A 141 7.12 -8.92 -4.06
C THR A 141 6.62 -9.73 -5.24
N PHE A 142 7.45 -9.88 -6.27
CA PHE A 142 7.15 -10.78 -7.37
C PHE A 142 7.20 -12.23 -6.92
N THR A 143 6.13 -12.96 -7.19
CA THR A 143 6.07 -14.42 -7.04
C THR A 143 6.16 -15.14 -8.39
N GLY A 144 6.05 -14.38 -9.48
CA GLY A 144 6.16 -14.84 -10.86
C GLY A 144 6.36 -13.64 -11.80
N ALA A 145 6.37 -13.89 -13.11
CA ALA A 145 6.53 -12.82 -14.09
C ALA A 145 5.36 -11.80 -14.05
N ASP A 146 4.15 -12.31 -13.83
CA ASP A 146 2.89 -11.56 -13.86
C ASP A 146 2.10 -11.70 -12.56
N THR A 147 2.74 -12.10 -11.46
CA THR A 147 2.09 -12.28 -10.16
C THR A 147 2.90 -11.64 -9.04
N ILE A 148 2.19 -11.03 -8.09
CA ILE A 148 2.75 -10.34 -6.94
C ILE A 148 2.06 -10.76 -5.65
N GLU A 149 2.80 -10.67 -4.55
CA GLU A 149 2.29 -10.59 -3.19
C GLU A 149 2.42 -9.16 -2.67
N VAL A 150 1.45 -8.73 -1.87
CA VAL A 150 1.33 -7.36 -1.38
C VAL A 150 1.29 -7.35 0.15
N SER A 151 2.04 -6.45 0.76
CA SER A 151 1.87 -6.04 2.16
C SER A 151 1.71 -4.53 2.21
N SER A 152 0.65 -4.05 2.88
CA SER A 152 0.24 -2.65 2.87
C SER A 152 0.04 -2.11 4.27
N VAL A 153 0.39 -0.83 4.43
CA VAL A 153 0.05 -0.01 5.60
C VAL A 153 -0.66 1.24 5.12
N ALA A 154 -1.89 1.44 5.59
CA ALA A 154 -2.70 2.62 5.31
C ALA A 154 -2.89 3.45 6.57
N ARG A 155 -2.81 4.78 6.43
CA ARG A 155 -3.09 5.73 7.52
C ARG A 155 -4.21 6.67 7.12
N PHE A 156 -5.29 6.72 7.90
CA PHE A 156 -6.45 7.55 7.62
C PHE A 156 -6.37 8.88 8.36
N PHE A 157 -6.51 9.98 7.62
CA PHE A 157 -6.48 11.33 8.14
C PHE A 157 -7.80 12.05 7.88
N THR A 158 -8.24 12.85 8.85
CA THR A 158 -9.36 13.81 8.65
C THR A 158 -8.99 14.86 7.58
N PRO A 159 -9.97 15.63 7.07
CA PRO A 159 -9.70 16.72 6.14
C PRO A 159 -8.74 17.77 6.71
N GLU A 160 -8.75 17.98 8.04
CA GLU A 160 -7.86 18.88 8.77
C GLU A 160 -6.47 18.28 9.01
N GLY A 161 -6.28 16.99 8.71
CA GLY A 161 -4.99 16.31 8.79
C GLY A 161 -4.70 15.59 10.10
N SER A 162 -5.70 15.39 10.96
CA SER A 162 -5.54 14.56 12.17
C SER A 162 -5.58 13.08 11.83
N LEU A 163 -4.67 12.28 12.39
CA LEU A 163 -4.64 10.83 12.19
C LEU A 163 -5.79 10.18 12.97
N LEU A 164 -6.66 9.45 12.27
CA LEU A 164 -7.77 8.71 12.87
C LEU A 164 -7.45 7.23 13.10
N GLY A 165 -6.61 6.63 12.26
CA GLY A 165 -6.33 5.20 12.34
C GLY A 165 -5.21 4.73 11.42
N THR A 166 -4.71 3.54 11.71
CA THR A 166 -3.76 2.80 10.87
C THR A 166 -4.35 1.42 10.59
N PHE A 167 -4.28 0.99 9.33
CA PHE A 167 -4.79 -0.28 8.84
C PHE A 167 -3.69 -1.05 8.14
N HIS A 168 -3.80 -2.36 8.17
CA HIS A 168 -2.86 -3.28 7.53
C HIS A 168 -3.61 -4.15 6.53
N ALA A 169 -3.00 -4.38 5.38
CA ALA A 169 -3.54 -5.33 4.42
C ALA A 169 -2.44 -6.24 3.87
N THR A 170 -2.85 -7.44 3.51
CA THR A 170 -2.04 -8.39 2.74
C THR A 170 -2.82 -8.82 1.52
N GLY A 171 -2.16 -9.15 0.43
CA GLY A 171 -2.87 -9.54 -0.77
C GLY A 171 -2.00 -10.16 -1.83
N THR A 172 -2.64 -10.41 -2.96
CA THR A 172 -1.99 -10.88 -4.18
C THR A 172 -2.45 -10.02 -5.35
N GLY A 173 -1.68 -10.03 -6.43
CA GLY A 173 -2.09 -9.40 -7.66
C GLY A 173 -1.58 -10.15 -8.88
N SER A 174 -2.29 -9.96 -9.98
CA SER A 174 -1.95 -10.52 -11.29
C SER A 174 -2.02 -9.43 -12.35
N ARG A 175 -1.08 -9.45 -13.30
CA ARG A 175 -1.13 -8.55 -14.45
C ARG A 175 -2.35 -8.89 -15.30
N VAL A 176 -3.04 -7.85 -15.78
CA VAL A 176 -4.06 -7.99 -16.82
C VAL A 176 -3.33 -8.10 -18.15
N ASN A 177 -3.39 -9.27 -18.77
CA ASN A 177 -2.83 -9.55 -20.08
C ASN A 177 -3.96 -9.50 -21.11
N ASP A 178 -3.80 -8.66 -22.13
CA ASP A 178 -4.66 -8.64 -23.33
C ASP A 178 -4.36 -9.83 -24.26
#